data_AF-A0A7X7HQG5-F1
#
_entry.id   AF-A0A7X7HQG5-F1
#
_cell.length_a   1.000
_cell.length_b   1.000
_cell.length_c   1.000
_cell.angle_alpha   90.00
_cell.angle_beta   90.00
_cell.angle_gamma   90.00
#
_symmetry.space_group_name_H-M   'P 1'
#
loop_
_entity.id
_entity.type
_entity.pdbx_description
1 polymer ?
#
loop_
_entity_poly.entity_id
_entity_poly.type
_entity_poly.pdbx_seq_one_letter_code
_entity_poly.pdbx_strand_id
1 'polypeptide(L)'
;MNKRVILTLLAALLMSAGVNAQRPDSAEVYMITCAPGDASYSIYGHTALRITVRGTGFDMAYNWGIFDFETPNFVYRFAKGKLDYLLGAYPYERFLEEYIAEGRSVWSQKLNLTTAEKERLFDLINENLKPENRKYRYDFFFDNCATRVRDIVFEAVSDSLILPVREEEKSFRQLIDPYQKVLPWLDFGADMLLGLQSDKKATLSDEMFLPIFLRDNFAGIMITRDNVSEPLAGPAETVVDIP
;
A
#
# COMPACT_ATOMS: atom_id res chain seq x y z
N MET A 1 -15.41 36.28 51.91
CA MET A 1 -15.24 35.08 51.05
C MET A 1 -13.95 34.37 51.45
N ASN A 2 -14.06 33.15 51.96
CA ASN A 2 -12.94 32.42 52.57
C ASN A 2 -11.89 32.05 51.53
N LYS A 3 -10.61 32.36 51.79
CA LYS A 3 -9.45 31.99 50.95
C LYS A 3 -9.40 30.49 50.59
N ARG A 4 -9.99 29.64 51.44
CA ARG A 4 -10.17 28.20 51.18
C ARG A 4 -11.08 27.90 49.99
N VAL A 5 -12.14 28.67 49.78
CA VAL A 5 -13.09 28.49 48.66
C VAL A 5 -12.44 28.89 47.32
N ILE A 6 -11.58 29.92 47.35
CA ILE A 6 -10.83 30.37 46.16
C ILE A 6 -9.78 29.32 45.76
N LEU A 7 -9.15 28.65 46.73
CA LEU A 7 -8.14 27.62 46.45
C LEU A 7 -8.74 26.34 45.85
N THR A 8 -9.94 25.92 46.28
CA THR A 8 -10.63 24.75 45.69
C THR A 8 -11.12 25.00 44.27
N LEU A 9 -11.55 26.23 43.97
CA LEU A 9 -11.96 26.63 42.61
C LEU A 9 -10.79 26.64 41.62
N LEU A 10 -9.59 27.01 42.07
CA LEU A 10 -8.39 27.03 41.22
C LEU A 10 -7.85 25.61 40.93
N ALA A 11 -7.98 24.69 41.89
CA ALA A 11 -7.59 23.28 41.70
C ALA A 11 -8.53 22.53 40.74
N ALA A 12 -9.83 22.86 40.74
CA ALA A 12 -10.80 22.28 39.81
C ALA A 12 -10.59 22.74 38.36
N LEU A 13 -10.04 23.95 38.15
CA LEU A 13 -9.75 24.49 36.82
C LEU A 13 -8.48 23.93 36.17
N LEU A 14 -7.59 23.30 36.97
CA LEU A 14 -6.37 22.63 36.48
C LEU A 14 -6.61 21.16 36.13
N MET A 15 -7.71 20.55 36.58
CA MET A 15 -8.07 19.17 36.25
C MET A 15 -8.83 19.00 34.93
N SER A 16 -9.17 20.09 34.24
CA SER A 16 -9.79 20.06 32.91
C SER A 16 -8.79 20.03 31.74
N ALA A 17 -7.49 20.09 32.02
CA ALA A 17 -6.44 19.90 31.02
C ALA A 17 -6.11 18.40 30.88
N GLY A 18 -6.99 17.64 30.22
CA GLY A 18 -6.73 16.21 30.01
C GLY A 18 -7.83 15.39 29.37
N VAL A 19 -8.98 15.99 29.02
CA VAL A 19 -9.93 15.29 28.13
C VAL A 19 -9.37 15.38 26.73
N ASN A 20 -8.60 14.37 26.33
CA ASN A 20 -8.29 14.11 24.93
C ASN A 20 -9.62 13.73 24.27
N ALA A 21 -10.42 14.74 23.91
CA ALA A 21 -11.59 14.54 23.07
C ALA A 21 -11.05 14.02 21.74
N GLN A 22 -11.02 12.70 21.58
CA GLN A 22 -10.72 12.04 20.32
C GLN A 22 -11.61 12.71 19.29
N ARG A 23 -11.00 13.51 18.41
CA ARG A 23 -11.70 14.04 17.25
C ARG A 23 -12.31 12.83 16.54
N PRO A 24 -13.59 12.89 16.14
CA PRO A 24 -14.19 11.80 15.41
C PRO A 24 -13.31 11.47 14.20
N ASP A 25 -12.93 10.20 14.09
CA ASP A 25 -12.05 9.70 13.03
C ASP A 25 -12.72 9.94 11.67
N SER A 26 -12.24 10.97 10.97
CA SER A 26 -12.77 11.39 9.67
C SER A 26 -11.97 10.82 8.51
N ALA A 27 -10.78 10.27 8.75
CA ALA A 27 -9.91 9.75 7.71
C ALA A 27 -10.24 8.28 7.41
N GLU A 28 -10.32 7.94 6.14
CA GLU A 28 -10.49 6.57 5.68
C GLU A 28 -9.33 6.23 4.75
N VAL A 29 -8.74 5.06 4.98
CA VAL A 29 -7.59 4.56 4.22
C VAL A 29 -8.03 3.32 3.47
N TYR A 30 -7.71 3.28 2.19
CA TYR A 30 -8.02 2.18 1.30
C TYR A 30 -6.75 1.71 0.61
N MET A 31 -6.61 0.40 0.45
CA MET A 31 -5.72 -0.17 -0.53
C MET A 31 -6.46 -0.31 -1.86
N ILE A 32 -5.86 0.19 -2.92
CA ILE A 32 -6.40 0.12 -4.28
C ILE A 32 -5.57 -0.88 -5.06
N THR A 33 -6.23 -1.82 -5.73
CA THR A 33 -5.59 -2.82 -6.58
C THR A 33 -6.14 -2.71 -8.00
N CYS A 34 -5.26 -2.55 -8.97
CA CYS A 34 -5.59 -2.47 -10.38
C CYS A 34 -5.22 -3.80 -11.07
N ALA A 35 -6.11 -4.31 -11.90
CA ALA A 35 -5.93 -5.55 -12.64
C ALA A 35 -4.67 -5.54 -13.50
N PRO A 36 -4.08 -6.69 -13.85
CA PRO A 36 -3.10 -6.80 -14.93
C PRO A 36 -3.53 -6.05 -16.19
N GLY A 37 -2.58 -5.43 -16.88
CA GLY A 37 -2.79 -4.80 -18.20
C GLY A 37 -2.01 -5.51 -19.30
N ASP A 38 -2.16 -5.04 -20.54
CA ASP A 38 -1.56 -5.69 -21.72
C ASP A 38 -0.12 -5.24 -22.03
N ALA A 39 0.32 -4.11 -21.46
CA ALA A 39 1.68 -3.62 -21.65
C ALA A 39 2.68 -4.34 -20.74
N SER A 40 3.93 -4.49 -21.21
CA SER A 40 4.98 -5.23 -20.50
C SER A 40 5.26 -4.73 -19.08
N TYR A 41 5.05 -3.44 -18.80
CA TYR A 41 5.21 -2.85 -17.46
C TYR A 41 3.97 -3.00 -16.57
N SER A 42 2.81 -3.38 -17.11
CA SER A 42 1.53 -3.48 -16.41
C SER A 42 1.01 -4.91 -16.22
N ILE A 43 1.67 -5.92 -16.79
CA ILE A 43 1.18 -7.31 -16.82
C ILE A 43 0.98 -7.97 -15.44
N TYR A 44 1.54 -7.39 -14.37
CA TYR A 44 1.40 -7.92 -13.01
C TYR A 44 0.33 -7.17 -12.19
N GLY A 45 -0.27 -6.11 -12.73
CA GLY A 45 -1.20 -5.24 -12.03
C GLY A 45 -0.51 -4.04 -11.39
N HIS A 46 -1.24 -3.32 -10.53
CA HIS A 46 -0.69 -2.21 -9.74
C HIS A 46 -1.38 -2.08 -8.38
N THR A 47 -0.70 -1.48 -7.40
CA THR A 47 -1.29 -1.15 -6.10
C THR A 47 -0.94 0.27 -5.68
N ALA A 48 -1.90 0.95 -5.04
CA ALA A 48 -1.72 2.25 -4.40
C ALA A 48 -2.48 2.32 -3.07
N LEU A 49 -2.18 3.34 -2.26
CA LEU A 49 -3.03 3.72 -1.13
C LEU A 49 -3.92 4.90 -1.52
N ARG A 50 -5.18 4.88 -1.11
CA ARG A 50 -6.08 6.03 -1.18
C ARG A 50 -6.41 6.49 0.23
N ILE A 51 -6.36 7.79 0.45
CA ILE A 51 -6.78 8.40 1.70
C ILE A 51 -7.80 9.48 1.39
N THR A 52 -8.95 9.42 2.08
CA THR A 52 -9.98 10.45 2.03
C THR A 52 -10.34 10.93 3.43
N VAL A 53 -10.78 12.18 3.54
CA VAL A 53 -11.23 12.77 4.80
C VAL A 53 -12.68 13.23 4.69
N ARG A 54 -13.58 12.55 5.40
CA ARG A 54 -15.03 12.82 5.41
C ARG A 54 -15.33 14.26 5.80
N GLY A 55 -16.25 14.89 5.07
CA GLY A 55 -16.61 16.29 5.29
C GLY A 55 -15.62 17.30 4.71
N THR A 56 -14.62 16.83 3.97
CA THR A 56 -13.67 17.67 3.23
C THR A 56 -13.61 17.23 1.76
N GLY A 57 -12.90 18.00 0.92
CA GLY A 57 -12.58 17.60 -0.46
C GLY A 57 -11.25 16.82 -0.59
N PHE A 58 -10.67 16.37 0.52
CA PHE A 58 -9.41 15.64 0.50
C PHE A 58 -9.65 14.19 0.08
N ASP A 59 -9.13 13.82 -1.09
CA ASP A 59 -9.17 12.46 -1.64
C ASP A 59 -7.96 12.22 -2.55
N MET A 60 -6.94 11.56 -2.02
CA MET A 60 -5.62 11.45 -2.63
C MET A 60 -5.21 10.00 -2.80
N ALA A 61 -4.64 9.68 -3.96
CA ALA A 61 -3.90 8.45 -4.20
C ALA A 61 -2.41 8.67 -3.94
N TYR A 62 -1.80 7.73 -3.23
CA TYR A 62 -0.37 7.61 -2.98
C TYR A 62 0.15 6.43 -3.78
N ASN A 63 0.89 6.74 -4.83
CA ASN A 63 1.29 5.80 -5.86
C ASN A 63 2.81 5.66 -5.87
N TRP A 64 3.30 4.50 -5.43
CA TRP A 64 4.67 4.04 -5.64
C TRP A 64 4.75 3.36 -6.99
N GLY A 65 5.77 3.66 -7.78
CA GLY A 65 5.94 3.04 -9.11
C GLY A 65 5.78 4.02 -10.26
N ILE A 66 5.83 5.33 -9.98
CA ILE A 66 5.86 6.35 -11.03
C ILE A 66 7.27 6.42 -11.62
N PHE A 67 7.38 6.34 -12.94
CA PHE A 67 8.66 6.48 -13.63
C PHE A 67 9.24 7.89 -13.45
N ASP A 68 10.53 7.97 -13.11
CA ASP A 68 11.29 9.21 -13.19
C ASP A 68 11.82 9.40 -14.63
N PHE A 69 11.03 10.06 -15.48
CA PHE A 69 11.40 10.34 -16.87
C PHE A 69 12.54 11.37 -17.01
N GLU A 70 12.91 12.08 -15.95
CA GLU A 70 14.11 12.95 -15.95
C GLU A 70 15.40 12.14 -15.87
N THR A 71 15.31 10.82 -15.64
CA THR A 71 16.47 9.92 -15.58
C THR A 71 17.25 9.90 -16.91
N PRO A 72 18.53 10.31 -16.93
CA PRO A 72 19.35 10.25 -18.13
C PRO A 72 19.53 8.82 -18.63
N ASN A 73 19.39 8.62 -19.95
CA ASN A 73 19.45 7.31 -20.62
C ASN A 73 18.37 6.33 -20.15
N PHE A 74 17.13 6.80 -19.94
CA PHE A 74 15.98 6.03 -19.47
C PHE A 74 15.87 4.63 -20.11
N VAL A 75 15.82 4.56 -21.46
CA VAL A 75 15.67 3.29 -22.20
C VAL A 75 16.81 2.30 -21.90
N TYR A 76 18.06 2.77 -21.81
CA TYR A 76 19.21 1.92 -21.48
C TYR A 76 19.19 1.43 -20.03
N ARG A 77 18.77 2.28 -19.08
CA ARG A 77 18.65 1.91 -17.67
C ARG A 77 17.48 0.97 -17.42
N PHE A 78 16.37 1.16 -18.13
CA PHE A 78 15.24 0.24 -18.17
C PHE A 78 15.69 -1.15 -18.60
N ALA A 79 16.39 -1.26 -19.73
CA ALA A 79 16.92 -2.53 -20.23
C ALA A 79 17.92 -3.22 -19.28
N LYS A 80 18.50 -2.49 -18.32
CA LYS A 80 19.41 -3.04 -17.30
C LYS A 80 18.76 -3.27 -15.93
N GLY A 81 17.46 -3.02 -15.76
CA GLY A 81 16.78 -3.11 -14.46
C GLY A 81 17.31 -2.10 -13.43
N LYS A 82 17.77 -0.92 -13.88
CA LYS A 82 18.38 0.11 -13.02
C LYS A 82 17.62 1.43 -13.01
N LEU A 83 16.31 1.39 -13.27
CA LEU A 83 15.47 2.57 -13.14
C LEU A 83 15.17 2.84 -11.68
N ASP A 84 15.14 4.12 -11.36
CA ASP A 84 14.62 4.60 -10.10
C ASP A 84 13.16 4.99 -10.31
N TYR A 85 12.35 4.75 -9.29
CA TYR A 85 10.92 5.01 -9.29
C TYR A 85 10.59 5.99 -8.18
N LEU A 86 9.43 6.63 -8.31
CA LEU A 86 8.98 7.69 -7.42
C LEU A 86 7.70 7.29 -6.70
N LEU A 87 7.58 7.76 -5.46
CA LEU A 87 6.31 8.00 -4.81
C LEU A 87 5.73 9.33 -5.29
N GLY A 88 4.47 9.33 -5.72
CA GLY A 88 3.67 10.52 -5.97
C GLY A 88 2.37 10.51 -5.20
N ALA A 89 1.89 11.72 -4.87
CA ALA A 89 0.58 11.95 -4.28
C ALA A 89 -0.23 12.88 -5.19
N TYR A 90 -1.41 12.46 -5.61
CA TYR A 90 -2.29 13.24 -6.50
C TYR A 90 -3.75 12.83 -6.31
N PRO A 91 -4.73 13.61 -6.83
CA PRO A 91 -6.15 13.30 -6.65
C PRO A 91 -6.51 11.89 -7.09
N TYR A 92 -7.32 11.18 -6.29
CA TYR A 92 -7.73 9.80 -6.58
C TYR A 92 -8.50 9.68 -7.90
N GLU A 93 -9.28 10.69 -8.27
CA GLU A 93 -9.99 10.73 -9.56
C GLU A 93 -9.02 10.58 -10.74
N ARG A 94 -7.92 11.33 -10.72
CA ARG A 94 -6.88 11.24 -11.77
C ARG A 94 -6.20 9.88 -11.81
N PHE A 95 -5.98 9.26 -10.63
CA PHE A 95 -5.48 7.88 -10.57
C PHE A 95 -6.47 6.93 -11.25
N LEU A 96 -7.75 7.05 -10.96
CA LEU A 96 -8.78 6.15 -11.49
C LEU A 96 -8.96 6.31 -13.01
N GLU A 97 -8.93 7.54 -13.52
CA GLU A 97 -9.01 7.86 -14.95
C GLU A 97 -7.95 7.12 -15.78
N GLU A 98 -6.73 7.00 -15.27
CA GLU A 98 -5.63 6.27 -15.92
C GLU A 98 -6.01 4.81 -16.18
N TYR A 99 -6.49 4.09 -15.16
CA TYR A 99 -6.85 2.68 -15.30
C TYR A 99 -8.13 2.46 -16.08
N ILE A 100 -9.09 3.39 -16.02
CA ILE A 100 -10.27 3.36 -16.90
C ILE A 100 -9.82 3.48 -18.36
N ALA A 101 -8.92 4.42 -18.67
CA ALA A 101 -8.42 4.60 -20.03
C ALA A 101 -7.60 3.40 -20.52
N GLU A 102 -6.90 2.70 -19.62
CA GLU A 102 -6.17 1.46 -19.92
C GLU A 102 -7.08 0.24 -20.05
N GLY A 103 -8.37 0.33 -19.74
CA GLY A 103 -9.27 -0.82 -19.81
C GLY A 103 -9.08 -1.81 -18.64
N ARG A 104 -8.66 -1.34 -17.47
CA ARG A 104 -8.31 -2.19 -16.33
C ARG A 104 -9.33 -2.10 -15.20
N SER A 105 -9.79 -3.25 -14.72
CA SER A 105 -10.60 -3.35 -13.50
C SER A 105 -9.84 -2.82 -12.28
N VAL A 106 -10.55 -2.18 -11.35
CA VAL A 106 -10.00 -1.59 -10.12
C VAL A 106 -10.83 -2.02 -8.92
N TRP A 107 -10.15 -2.50 -7.89
CA TRP A 107 -10.74 -2.88 -6.61
C TRP A 107 -10.22 -2.00 -5.47
N SER A 108 -11.05 -1.80 -4.45
CA SER A 108 -10.74 -1.03 -3.25
C SER A 108 -11.01 -1.87 -2.01
N GLN A 109 -10.07 -1.88 -1.06
CA GLN A 109 -10.22 -2.51 0.26
C GLN A 109 -10.01 -1.47 1.34
N LYS A 110 -11.05 -1.23 2.16
CA LYS A 110 -10.92 -0.36 3.33
C LYS A 110 -10.01 -1.03 4.37
N LEU A 111 -8.98 -0.33 4.81
CA LEU A 111 -8.10 -0.81 5.88
C LEU A 111 -8.73 -0.52 7.24
N ASN A 112 -8.81 -1.55 8.08
CA ASN A 112 -9.31 -1.44 9.44
C ASN A 112 -8.22 -0.91 10.36
N LEU A 113 -7.95 0.39 10.27
CA LEU A 113 -6.95 1.09 11.08
C LEU A 113 -7.63 1.95 12.16
N THR A 114 -7.08 1.92 13.36
CA THR A 114 -7.36 2.87 14.44
C THR A 114 -6.87 4.26 14.05
N THR A 115 -7.36 5.28 14.74
CA THR A 115 -6.89 6.66 14.54
C THR A 115 -5.38 6.79 14.72
N ALA A 116 -4.80 6.12 15.72
CA ALA A 116 -3.35 6.17 15.97
C ALA A 116 -2.52 5.45 14.91
N GLU A 117 -3.02 4.36 14.32
CA GLU A 117 -2.37 3.69 13.18
C GLU A 117 -2.49 4.52 11.90
N LYS A 118 -3.62 5.19 11.69
CA LYS A 118 -3.77 6.14 10.57
C LYS A 118 -2.77 7.28 10.69
N GLU A 119 -2.66 7.92 11.86
CA GLU A 119 -1.70 9.00 12.10
C GLU A 119 -0.26 8.54 11.79
N ARG A 120 0.14 7.36 12.26
CA ARG A 120 1.44 6.78 11.94
C ARG A 120 1.61 6.50 10.44
N LEU A 121 0.60 5.95 9.78
CA LEU A 121 0.63 5.74 8.34
C LEU A 121 0.84 7.06 7.59
N PHE A 122 0.13 8.12 7.97
CA PHE A 122 0.31 9.45 7.40
C PHE A 122 1.72 9.98 7.62
N ASP A 123 2.28 9.83 8.82
CA ASP A 123 3.65 10.25 9.12
C ASP A 123 4.67 9.50 8.26
N LEU A 124 4.53 8.18 8.11
CA LEU A 124 5.36 7.36 7.24
C LEU A 124 5.27 7.79 5.78
N ILE A 125 4.06 8.05 5.29
CA ILE A 125 3.83 8.51 3.91
C ILE A 125 4.48 9.89 3.70
N ASN A 126 4.29 10.82 4.64
CA ASN A 126 4.88 12.15 4.57
C ASN A 126 6.41 12.10 4.61
N GLU A 127 6.99 11.21 5.42
CA GLU A 127 8.43 10.95 5.42
C GLU A 127 8.90 10.46 4.05
N ASN A 128 8.19 9.49 3.46
CA ASN A 128 8.50 8.95 2.13
C ASN A 128 8.30 9.99 1.02
N LEU A 129 7.43 10.98 1.19
CA LEU A 129 7.19 12.03 0.20
C LEU A 129 8.27 13.11 0.15
N LYS A 130 9.17 13.17 1.15
CA LYS A 130 10.27 14.13 1.15
C LYS A 130 11.13 13.96 -0.11
N PRO A 131 11.66 15.05 -0.70
CA PRO A 131 12.48 14.97 -1.91
C PRO A 131 13.62 13.95 -1.86
N GLU A 132 14.24 13.79 -0.69
CA GLU A 132 15.32 12.85 -0.41
C GLU A 132 14.89 11.38 -0.30
N ASN A 133 13.62 11.10 0.01
CA ASN A 133 13.10 9.76 0.30
C ASN A 133 12.16 9.23 -0.79
N ARG A 134 11.56 10.11 -1.59
CA ARG A 134 10.52 9.72 -2.56
C ARG A 134 11.04 8.92 -3.74
N LYS A 135 12.37 8.84 -3.92
CA LYS A 135 13.03 8.12 -5.00
C LYS A 135 13.65 6.84 -4.46
N TYR A 136 13.35 5.71 -5.10
CA TYR A 136 13.84 4.40 -4.69
C TYR A 136 14.28 3.56 -5.89
N ARG A 137 15.19 2.61 -5.64
CA ARG A 137 15.63 1.65 -6.65
C ARG A 137 14.61 0.52 -6.70
N TYR A 138 13.96 0.38 -7.84
CA TYR A 138 12.99 -0.69 -8.02
C TYR A 138 13.66 -2.05 -8.07
N ASP A 139 13.10 -2.98 -7.31
CA ASP A 139 13.35 -4.40 -7.38
C ASP A 139 12.00 -5.09 -7.56
N PHE A 140 11.86 -5.87 -8.63
CA PHE A 140 10.58 -6.48 -8.97
C PHE A 140 10.01 -7.39 -7.87
N PHE A 141 10.87 -8.13 -7.15
CA PHE A 141 10.41 -9.05 -6.10
C PHE A 141 10.39 -8.40 -4.72
N PHE A 142 11.31 -7.47 -4.46
CA PHE A 142 11.58 -7.02 -3.09
C PHE A 142 11.27 -5.55 -2.83
N ASP A 143 11.19 -4.71 -3.87
CA ASP A 143 11.04 -3.25 -3.72
C ASP A 143 10.23 -2.65 -4.88
N ASN A 144 8.91 -2.85 -4.84
CA ASN A 144 7.95 -2.46 -5.86
C ASN A 144 6.72 -1.77 -5.25
N CYS A 145 5.72 -1.44 -6.08
CA CYS A 145 4.51 -0.77 -5.62
C CYS A 145 3.75 -1.54 -4.52
N ALA A 146 3.62 -2.86 -4.67
CA ALA A 146 2.91 -3.72 -3.74
C ALA A 146 3.71 -3.94 -2.45
N THR A 147 5.02 -4.19 -2.52
CA THR A 147 5.84 -4.36 -1.31
C THR A 147 5.94 -3.07 -0.51
N ARG A 148 6.04 -1.89 -1.16
CA ARG A 148 6.02 -0.59 -0.47
C ARG A 148 4.71 -0.33 0.26
N VAL A 149 3.57 -0.66 -0.36
CA VAL A 149 2.26 -0.55 0.29
C VAL A 149 2.13 -1.53 1.45
N ARG A 150 2.58 -2.78 1.28
CA ARG A 150 2.62 -3.78 2.36
C ARG A 150 3.43 -3.25 3.55
N ASP A 151 4.67 -2.82 3.29
CA ASP A 151 5.63 -2.46 4.33
C ASP A 151 5.16 -1.23 5.10
N ILE A 152 4.65 -0.21 4.42
CA ILE A 152 4.17 1.01 5.08
C ILE A 152 2.93 0.76 5.93
N VAL A 153 2.03 -0.14 5.49
CA VAL A 153 0.86 -0.54 6.28
C VAL A 153 1.28 -1.39 7.48
N PHE A 154 2.21 -2.33 7.28
CA PHE A 154 2.70 -3.18 8.36
C PHE A 154 3.45 -2.38 9.42
N GLU A 155 4.24 -1.39 9.02
CA GLU A 155 4.94 -0.50 9.94
C GLU A 155 3.97 0.45 10.69
N ALA A 156 2.89 0.87 10.05
CA ALA A 156 1.86 1.70 10.69
C ALA A 156 1.07 0.97 11.78
N VAL A 157 0.92 -0.36 11.66
CA VAL A 157 0.23 -1.20 12.64
C VAL A 157 1.19 -1.54 13.80
N SER A 158 0.89 -1.07 15.02
CA SER A 158 1.73 -1.32 16.22
C SER A 158 1.71 -2.77 16.69
N ASP A 159 0.67 -3.48 16.26
CA ASP A 159 0.21 -4.71 16.88
C ASP A 159 0.61 -5.94 16.08
N SER A 160 0.47 -7.11 16.70
CA SER A 160 0.81 -8.38 16.07
C SER A 160 -0.11 -8.67 14.89
N LEU A 161 0.46 -8.65 13.68
CA LEU A 161 -0.15 -9.15 12.46
C LEU A 161 -0.10 -10.69 12.47
N ILE A 162 -1.26 -11.31 12.28
CA ILE A 162 -1.39 -12.75 12.10
C ILE A 162 -1.60 -12.99 10.61
N LEU A 163 -0.57 -13.53 9.98
CA LEU A 163 -0.61 -13.94 8.59
C LEU A 163 -1.31 -15.31 8.49
N PRO A 164 -2.15 -15.54 7.47
CA PRO A 164 -2.76 -16.85 7.26
C PRO A 164 -1.67 -17.90 7.01
N VAL A 165 -1.94 -19.15 7.41
CA VAL A 165 -1.06 -20.28 7.11
C VAL A 165 -1.42 -20.83 5.73
N ARG A 166 -0.43 -21.09 4.89
CA ARG A 166 -0.62 -21.83 3.63
C ARG A 166 0.02 -23.20 3.68
N GLU A 167 -0.62 -24.13 2.99
CA GLU A 167 -0.19 -25.53 2.89
C GLU A 167 0.81 -25.76 1.76
N GLU A 168 0.80 -24.93 0.70
CA GLU A 168 1.67 -25.08 -0.46
C GLU A 168 2.51 -23.84 -0.75
N GLU A 169 3.83 -24.03 -0.86
CA GLU A 169 4.79 -22.98 -1.21
C GLU A 169 5.11 -22.99 -2.71
N LYS A 170 4.85 -21.86 -3.38
CA LYS A 170 5.28 -21.61 -4.76
C LYS A 170 6.61 -20.86 -4.77
N SER A 171 7.43 -21.08 -5.80
CA SER A 171 8.56 -20.18 -6.06
C SER A 171 8.10 -18.88 -6.70
N PHE A 172 8.91 -17.84 -6.64
CA PHE A 172 8.64 -16.58 -7.33
C PHE A 172 8.34 -16.80 -8.82
N ARG A 173 9.08 -17.69 -9.50
CA ARG A 173 8.82 -18.04 -10.91
C ARG A 173 7.44 -18.68 -11.09
N GLN A 174 7.05 -19.60 -10.21
CA GLN A 174 5.74 -20.24 -10.25
C GLN A 174 4.59 -19.24 -10.02
N LEU A 175 4.84 -18.12 -9.33
CA LEU A 175 3.85 -17.07 -9.09
C LEU A 175 3.64 -16.17 -10.31
N ILE A 176 4.69 -15.89 -11.09
CA ILE A 176 4.65 -14.96 -12.24
C ILE A 176 4.34 -15.64 -13.57
N ASP A 177 4.62 -16.95 -13.68
CA ASP A 177 4.40 -17.76 -14.89
C ASP A 177 3.00 -17.57 -15.52
N PRO A 178 1.89 -17.54 -14.74
CA PRO A 178 0.56 -17.29 -15.33
C PRO A 178 0.42 -15.94 -16.04
N TYR A 179 1.12 -14.90 -15.56
CA TYR A 179 1.06 -13.55 -16.13
C TYR A 179 1.98 -13.40 -17.36
N GLN A 180 3.09 -14.14 -17.40
CA GLN A 180 4.07 -14.06 -18.49
C GLN A 180 3.65 -14.80 -19.76
N LYS A 181 2.76 -15.79 -19.66
CA LYS A 181 2.19 -16.54 -20.79
C LYS A 181 1.51 -15.68 -21.86
N VAL A 182 1.09 -14.47 -21.49
CA VAL A 182 0.49 -13.49 -22.41
C VAL A 182 1.54 -12.91 -23.37
N LEU A 183 2.83 -12.91 -23.00
CA LEU A 183 3.94 -12.39 -23.78
C LEU A 183 5.09 -13.41 -23.85
N PRO A 184 5.04 -14.40 -24.78
CA PRO A 184 6.00 -15.51 -24.83
C PRO A 184 7.48 -15.11 -24.93
N TRP A 185 7.76 -13.94 -25.52
CA TRP A 185 9.13 -13.41 -25.60
C TRP A 185 9.60 -12.75 -24.30
N LEU A 186 8.66 -12.23 -23.50
CA LEU A 186 8.94 -11.72 -22.16
C LEU A 186 9.21 -12.88 -21.21
N ASP A 187 8.52 -14.01 -21.36
CA ASP A 187 8.75 -15.24 -20.59
C ASP A 187 10.21 -15.72 -20.74
N PHE A 188 10.68 -15.88 -21.98
CA PHE A 188 12.08 -16.24 -22.26
C PHE A 188 13.10 -15.21 -21.75
N GLY A 189 12.81 -13.91 -21.90
CA GLY A 189 13.69 -12.84 -21.43
C GLY A 189 13.72 -12.70 -19.90
N ALA A 190 12.58 -12.86 -19.25
CA ALA A 190 12.42 -12.80 -17.81
C ALA A 190 13.04 -14.05 -17.14
N ASP A 191 12.87 -15.24 -17.70
CA ASP A 191 13.54 -16.45 -17.20
C ASP A 191 15.07 -16.30 -17.20
N MET A 192 15.62 -15.60 -18.18
CA MET A 192 17.05 -15.32 -18.24
C MET A 192 17.50 -14.17 -17.31
N LEU A 193 16.65 -13.16 -17.09
CA LEU A 193 16.94 -11.96 -16.28
C LEU A 193 16.69 -12.12 -14.78
N LEU A 194 15.66 -12.88 -14.40
CA LEU A 194 15.22 -13.06 -13.01
C LEU A 194 16.12 -14.05 -12.24
N GLY A 195 16.87 -14.88 -12.97
CA GLY A 195 17.94 -15.73 -12.44
C GLY A 195 17.50 -16.70 -11.33
N LEU A 196 18.48 -17.23 -10.59
CA LEU A 196 18.26 -18.24 -9.55
C LEU A 196 17.41 -17.76 -8.36
N GLN A 197 17.30 -16.44 -8.16
CA GLN A 197 16.47 -15.89 -7.08
C GLN A 197 14.99 -16.19 -7.29
N SER A 198 14.55 -16.29 -8.55
CA SER A 198 13.16 -16.62 -8.87
C SER A 198 12.78 -18.08 -8.57
N ASP A 199 13.74 -18.97 -8.33
CA ASP A 199 13.53 -20.37 -7.92
C ASP A 199 13.30 -20.53 -6.41
N LYS A 200 13.61 -19.52 -5.60
CA LYS A 200 13.40 -19.57 -4.16
C LYS A 200 11.91 -19.68 -3.85
N LYS A 201 11.56 -20.52 -2.89
CA LYS A 201 10.20 -20.60 -2.33
C LYS A 201 9.83 -19.29 -1.65
N ALA A 202 8.69 -18.75 -2.03
CA ALA A 202 8.14 -17.51 -1.50
C ALA A 202 7.39 -17.81 -0.21
N THR A 203 7.67 -17.03 0.84
CA THR A 203 6.81 -16.97 2.02
C THR A 203 5.51 -16.22 1.67
N LEU A 204 4.50 -16.28 2.55
CA LEU A 204 3.24 -15.56 2.31
C LEU A 204 3.44 -14.04 2.16
N SER A 205 4.38 -13.46 2.90
CA SER A 205 4.75 -12.04 2.74
C SER A 205 5.45 -11.80 1.42
N ASP A 206 6.31 -12.72 0.97
CA ASP A 206 7.02 -12.59 -0.31
C ASP A 206 6.04 -12.51 -1.47
N GLU A 207 4.97 -13.33 -1.50
CA GLU A 207 3.96 -13.34 -2.58
C GLU A 207 3.26 -12.00 -2.78
N MET A 208 3.22 -11.17 -1.74
CA MET A 208 2.60 -9.84 -1.77
C MET A 208 3.36 -8.83 -2.64
N PHE A 209 4.45 -9.24 -3.30
CA PHE A 209 5.03 -8.46 -4.40
C PHE A 209 4.09 -8.36 -5.61
N LEU A 210 3.12 -9.27 -5.75
CA LEU A 210 2.10 -9.21 -6.79
C LEU A 210 0.83 -8.51 -6.25
N PRO A 211 0.34 -7.44 -6.91
CA PRO A 211 -0.84 -6.67 -6.51
C PRO A 211 -2.10 -7.49 -6.17
N ILE A 212 -2.40 -8.51 -6.96
CA ILE A 212 -3.56 -9.38 -6.73
C ILE A 212 -3.35 -10.27 -5.49
N PHE A 213 -2.14 -10.82 -5.32
CA PHE A 213 -1.81 -11.61 -4.14
C PHE A 213 -1.80 -10.73 -2.88
N LEU A 214 -1.32 -9.49 -2.96
CA LEU A 214 -1.39 -8.53 -1.87
C LEU A 214 -2.84 -8.30 -1.43
N ARG A 215 -3.74 -8.03 -2.38
CA ARG A 215 -5.19 -7.86 -2.16
C ARG A 215 -5.80 -9.06 -1.42
N ASP A 216 -5.55 -10.25 -1.96
CA ASP A 216 -6.16 -11.48 -1.47
C ASP A 216 -5.58 -11.86 -0.10
N ASN A 217 -4.27 -11.65 0.13
CA ASN A 217 -3.66 -11.91 1.43
C ASN A 217 -4.09 -10.88 2.48
N PHE A 218 -4.24 -9.59 2.13
CA PHE A 218 -4.74 -8.57 3.06
C PHE A 218 -6.14 -8.86 3.57
N ALA A 219 -6.99 -9.50 2.76
CA ALA A 219 -8.31 -9.97 3.18
C ALA A 219 -8.25 -11.09 4.23
N GLY A 220 -7.14 -11.84 4.29
CA GLY A 220 -6.93 -12.95 5.24
C GLY A 220 -6.05 -12.60 6.43
N ILE A 221 -5.40 -11.43 6.46
CA ILE A 221 -4.56 -10.99 7.58
C ILE A 221 -5.46 -10.48 8.72
N MET A 222 -5.11 -10.87 9.94
CA MET A 222 -5.74 -10.37 11.16
C MET A 222 -4.78 -9.47 11.94
N ILE A 223 -5.30 -8.42 12.56
CA ILE A 223 -4.60 -7.54 13.50
C ILE A 223 -5.11 -7.86 14.91
N THR A 224 -4.20 -7.99 15.88
CA THR A 224 -4.58 -8.26 17.28
C THR A 224 -4.39 -7.02 18.15
N ARG A 225 -5.46 -6.33 18.52
CA ARG A 225 -5.43 -5.15 19.41
C ARG A 225 -6.07 -5.50 20.74
N ASP A 226 -5.36 -5.30 21.85
CA ASP A 226 -5.87 -5.57 23.20
C ASP A 226 -6.49 -6.99 23.37
N ASN A 227 -5.89 -8.00 22.72
CA ASN A 227 -6.36 -9.40 22.61
C ASN A 227 -7.64 -9.61 21.78
N VAL A 228 -8.09 -8.61 21.03
CA VAL A 228 -9.17 -8.73 20.04
C VAL A 228 -8.55 -8.85 18.65
N SER A 229 -8.93 -9.89 17.93
CA SER A 229 -8.46 -10.15 16.57
C SER A 229 -9.50 -9.65 15.57
N GLU A 230 -9.10 -8.74 14.68
CA GLU A 230 -9.97 -8.18 13.64
C GLU A 230 -9.27 -8.25 12.27
N PRO A 231 -10.01 -8.32 11.14
CA PRO A 231 -9.39 -8.28 9.82
C PRO A 231 -8.60 -7.00 9.58
N LEU A 232 -7.45 -7.08 8.92
CA LEU A 232 -6.65 -5.92 8.48
C LEU A 232 -7.38 -5.10 7.42
N ALA A 233 -8.05 -5.78 6.49
CA ALA A 233 -8.76 -5.17 5.39
C ALA A 233 -10.19 -5.72 5.28
N GLY A 234 -11.12 -4.87 4.85
CA GLY A 234 -12.45 -5.29 4.42
C GLY A 234 -12.43 -6.10 3.11
N PRO A 235 -13.61 -6.56 2.65
CA PRO A 235 -13.73 -7.21 1.35
C PRO A 235 -13.29 -6.26 0.22
N ALA A 236 -12.80 -6.84 -0.87
CA ALA A 236 -12.49 -6.07 -2.07
C ALA A 236 -13.80 -5.63 -2.76
N GLU A 237 -14.01 -4.33 -2.85
CA GLU A 237 -15.13 -3.72 -3.56
C GLU A 237 -14.68 -3.31 -4.97
N THR A 238 -15.43 -3.72 -5.99
CA THR A 238 -15.16 -3.30 -7.37
C THR A 238 -15.52 -1.82 -7.54
N VAL A 239 -14.54 -1.01 -7.92
CA VAL A 239 -14.71 0.42 -8.24
C VAL A 239 -14.90 0.62 -9.73
N VAL A 240 -14.13 -0.12 -10.54
CA VAL A 240 -14.19 -0.13 -11.99
C VAL A 240 -14.29 -1.58 -12.41
N ASP A 241 -15.36 -1.92 -13.12
CA ASP A 241 -15.63 -3.26 -13.63
C ASP A 241 -15.40 -3.27 -15.14
N ILE A 242 -14.28 -3.85 -15.57
CA ILE A 242 -13.93 -4.03 -16.98
C ILE A 242 -13.72 -5.53 -17.19
N PRO A 243 -14.69 -6.21 -17.83
CA PRO A 243 -14.73 -7.65 -17.99
C PRO A 243 -13.74 -8.20 -19.02
#